data_AF-A0A7C5HLU2-F1
#
_entry.id   AF-A0A7C5HLU2-F1
#
_cell.length_a   1.000
_cell.length_b   1.000
_cell.length_c   1.000
_cell.angle_alpha   90.00
_cell.angle_beta   90.00
_cell.angle_gamma   90.00
#
_symmetry.space_group_name_H-M   'P 1'
#
loop_
_entity.id
_entity.type
_entity.pdbx_description
1 polymer ?
#
loop_
_entity_poly.entity_id
_entity_poly.type
_entity_poly.pdbx_seq_one_letter_code
_entity_poly.pdbx_strand_id
1 'polypeptide(L)' 'LMGTAERYYIVNGRGRVEVGKLSPKEVKPGDIVLIPPMCRQRITNTGSEDLVFIAICTPRFSNDVYKDIEDNPT' A
#
# COMPACT_ATOMS: atom_id res chain seq x y z
N LEU A 1 6.53 7.03 1.43
CA LEU A 1 6.25 8.40 1.89
C LEU A 1 7.28 8.87 2.90
N MET A 2 7.80 10.09 2.79
CA MET A 2 8.77 10.66 3.72
C MET A 2 8.08 11.06 5.03
N GLY A 3 8.60 10.55 6.16
CA GLY A 3 8.09 10.88 7.51
C GLY A 3 6.62 10.48 7.79
N THR A 4 5.95 9.81 6.86
CA THR A 4 4.53 9.48 6.93
C THR A 4 4.34 7.97 6.87
N ALA A 5 3.68 7.42 7.88
CA ALA A 5 3.26 6.02 7.89
C ALA A 5 1.90 5.89 7.19
N GLU A 6 1.71 4.79 6.48
CA GLU A 6 0.48 4.48 5.76
C GLU A 6 -0.12 3.16 6.29
N ARG A 7 -1.45 3.05 6.23
CA ARG A 7 -2.18 1.83 6.55
C ARG A 7 -3.25 1.59 5.52
N TYR A 8 -3.31 0.37 5.00
CA TYR A 8 -4.42 -0.05 4.15
C TYR A 8 -5.39 -0.87 4.97
N TYR A 9 -6.63 -0.41 5.07
CA TYR A 9 -7.75 -1.21 5.58
C TYR A 9 -8.54 -1.76 4.40
N ILE A 10 -8.55 -3.09 4.24
CA ILE A 10 -9.22 -3.73 3.11
C ILE A 10 -10.73 -3.76 3.38
N VAL A 11 -11.49 -3.16 2.48
CA VAL A 11 -12.96 -3.06 2.55
C VAL A 11 -13.64 -4.14 1.72
N ASN A 12 -13.13 -4.40 0.51
CA ASN A 12 -13.69 -5.39 -0.41
C ASN A 12 -12.60 -6.07 -1.26
N GLY A 13 -12.89 -7.26 -1.77
CA GLY A 13 -12.04 -7.97 -2.72
C GLY A 13 -10.86 -8.71 -2.07
N ARG A 14 -9.98 -9.27 -2.91
CA ARG A 14 -8.77 -9.99 -2.48
C ARG A 14 -7.57 -9.45 -3.23
N GLY A 15 -6.45 -9.35 -2.54
CA GLY A 15 -5.23 -8.86 -3.14
C GLY A 15 -4.00 -9.47 -2.53
N ARG A 16 -2.86 -9.14 -3.11
CA ARG A 16 -1.54 -9.45 -2.58
C ARG A 16 -0.77 -8.17 -2.36
N VAL A 17 -0.25 -7.99 -1.15
CA VAL A 17 0.53 -6.82 -0.75
C VAL A 17 1.99 -7.17 -0.54
N GLU A 18 2.85 -6.24 -0.93
CA GLU A 18 4.30 -6.31 -0.77
C GLU A 18 4.75 -5.05 -0.04
N VAL A 19 5.46 -5.22 1.08
CA VAL A 19 5.92 -4.10 1.93
C VAL A 19 7.40 -4.27 2.22
N GLY A 20 8.23 -3.37 1.72
CA GLY A 20 9.67 -3.36 1.93
C GLY A 20 10.34 -4.61 1.37
N LYS A 21 10.97 -5.39 2.25
CA LYS A 21 11.65 -6.66 1.91
C LYS A 21 10.88 -7.88 2.43
N LEU A 22 9.67 -7.70 2.95
CA LEU A 22 8.85 -8.80 3.42
C LEU A 22 8.36 -9.63 2.24
N SER A 23 8.19 -10.94 2.47
CA SER A 23 7.51 -11.80 1.50
C SER A 23 6.10 -11.27 1.22
N PRO A 24 5.62 -11.37 -0.04
CA PRO A 24 4.27 -10.99 -0.39
C PRO A 24 3.23 -11.68 0.49
N LYS A 25 2.15 -10.98 0.86
CA LYS A 25 1.05 -11.53 1.67
C LYS A 25 -0.29 -11.30 1.00
N GLU A 26 -1.14 -12.32 1.00
CA GLU A 26 -2.54 -12.18 0.60
C GLU A 26 -3.30 -11.37 1.66
N VAL A 27 -4.27 -10.58 1.21
CA VAL A 27 -5.14 -9.74 2.03
C VAL A 27 -6.59 -9.89 1.59
N LYS A 28 -7.52 -9.75 2.53
CA LYS A 28 -8.97 -9.88 2.36
C LYS A 28 -9.70 -8.82 3.21
N PRO A 29 -11.03 -8.66 3.06
CA PRO A 29 -11.77 -7.66 3.82
C PRO A 29 -11.59 -7.82 5.33
N GLY A 30 -11.37 -6.70 6.01
CA GLY A 30 -11.07 -6.64 7.44
C GLY A 30 -9.57 -6.66 7.77
N ASP A 31 -8.69 -7.03 6.85
CA ASP A 31 -7.24 -6.99 7.08
C ASP A 31 -6.70 -5.56 7.12
N ILE A 32 -5.64 -5.36 7.90
CA ILE A 32 -4.87 -4.11 7.96
C ILE A 32 -3.42 -4.38 7.53
N VAL A 33 -2.95 -3.62 6.55
CA VAL A 33 -1.54 -3.58 6.15
C VAL A 33 -0.89 -2.36 6.81
N LEU A 34 0.24 -2.56 7.49
CA LEU A 34 1.04 -1.48 8.05
C LEU A 34 2.24 -1.19 7.13
N ILE A 35 2.39 0.07 6.72
CA ILE A 35 3.45 0.52 5.82
C ILE A 35 4.25 1.61 6.53
N PRO A 36 5.47 1.30 7.02
CA PRO A 36 6.34 2.29 7.64
C PRO A 36 6.75 3.41 6.66
N PRO A 37 7.16 4.59 7.16
CA PRO A 37 7.73 5.64 6.32
C PRO A 37 8.90 5.10 5.46
N MET A 38 9.00 5.62 4.24
CA MET A 38 10.03 5.26 3.25
C MET A 38 10.11 3.75 2.90
N CYS A 39 9.11 2.96 3.28
CA CYS A 39 9.00 1.58 2.85
C CYS A 39 8.37 1.54 1.45
N ARG A 40 8.99 0.81 0.51
CA ARG A 40 8.36 0.54 -0.80
C ARG A 40 7.12 -0.33 -0.61
N GLN A 41 6.06 -0.06 -1.35
CA GLN A 41 4.82 -0.83 -1.27
C GLN A 41 4.26 -1.10 -2.66
N ARG A 42 3.62 -2.26 -2.82
CA ARG A 42 2.80 -2.61 -3.98
C ARG A 42 1.62 -3.44 -3.52
N ILE A 43 0.46 -3.22 -4.12
CA ILE A 43 -0.72 -4.06 -3.91
C ILE A 43 -1.29 -4.45 -5.28
N THR A 44 -1.61 -5.73 -5.44
CA THR A 44 -2.14 -6.30 -6.68
C THR A 44 -3.50 -6.91 -6.39
N ASN A 45 -4.51 -6.60 -7.20
CA ASN A 45 -5.78 -7.32 -7.17
C ASN A 45 -5.57 -8.74 -7.71
N THR A 46 -5.83 -9.74 -6.88
CA THR A 46 -5.68 -11.16 -7.22
C THR A 46 -7.03 -11.86 -7.42
N GLY A 47 -8.13 -11.14 -7.20
CA GLY A 47 -9.50 -11.62 -7.38
C GLY A 47 -10.14 -11.17 -8.69
N SER A 48 -11.40 -11.58 -8.87
CA SER A 48 -12.26 -11.19 -9.99
C SER A 48 -13.15 -9.98 -9.71
N GLU A 49 -13.15 -9.49 -8.47
CA GLU A 49 -13.91 -8.33 -8.02
C GLU A 49 -12.97 -7.16 -7.70
N ASP A 50 -13.51 -5.96 -7.54
CA ASP A 50 -12.72 -4.79 -7.16
C ASP A 50 -12.09 -4.97 -5.78
N LEU A 51 -10.76 -4.76 -5.72
CA LEU A 51 -10.01 -4.61 -4.49
C LEU A 51 -10.15 -3.17 -3.99
N VAL A 52 -10.99 -2.96 -2.98
CA VAL A 52 -11.26 -1.65 -2.39
C VAL A 52 -10.61 -1.58 -1.01
N PHE A 53 -9.84 -0.52 -0.76
CA PHE A 53 -9.20 -0.30 0.53
C PHE A 53 -9.11 1.20 0.86
N ILE A 54 -9.06 1.52 2.16
CA ILE A 54 -8.84 2.88 2.65
C ILE A 54 -7.35 3.05 2.93
N ALA A 55 -6.72 4.01 2.26
CA ALA A 55 -5.36 4.44 2.55
C ALA A 55 -5.36 5.53 3.63
N ILE A 56 -4.86 5.17 4.82
CA ILE A 56 -4.82 6.05 5.99
C ILE A 56 -3.38 6.47 6.25
N CYS A 57 -3.10 7.77 6.13
CA CYS A 57 -1.77 8.32 6.30
C CYS A 57 -1.66 9.11 7.61
N THR A 58 -0.56 8.91 8.34
CA THR A 58 -0.23 9.70 9.53
C THR A 58 1.26 10.03 9.58
N PRO A 59 1.65 11.33 9.53
CA PRO A 59 0.81 12.52 9.33
C PRO A 59 0.02 12.51 8.01
N ARG A 60 -0.86 13.49 7.79
CA ARG A 60 -1.65 13.59 6.56
C ARG A 60 -0.75 13.58 5.32
N PHE A 61 -1.16 12.83 4.31
CA PHE A 61 -0.50 12.80 3.01
C PHE A 61 -0.45 14.20 2.36
N SER A 62 0.68 14.50 1.74
CA SER A 62 0.87 15.59 0.78
C SER A 62 1.75 15.10 -0.38
N ASN A 63 1.67 15.75 -1.53
CA ASN A 63 2.53 15.40 -2.67
C ASN A 63 4.03 15.58 -2.35
N ASP A 64 4.39 16.53 -1.47
CA ASP A 64 5.78 16.79 -1.09
C ASP A 64 6.46 15.63 -0.36
N VAL A 65 5.68 14.75 0.27
CA VAL A 65 6.20 13.55 0.96
C VAL A 65 6.19 12.32 0.06
N TYR A 66 5.65 12.41 -1.15
CA TYR A 66 5.63 11.32 -2.11
C TYR A 66 6.97 11.25 -2.85
N LYS A 67 7.48 10.04 -3.02
CA LYS A 67 8.65 9.76 -3.83
C LYS A 67 8.32 8.58 -4.73
N ASP A 68 8.32 8.84 -6.03
CA ASP A 68 8.21 7.79 -7.04
C ASP A 68 9.47 6.92 -7.01
N ILE A 69 9.29 5.62 -7.19
CA ILE A 69 10.34 4.60 -7.18
C ILE A 69 10.36 3.87 -8.53
N GLU A 70 9.43 4.16 -9.44
CA GLU A 70 9.50 3.65 -10.80
C GLU A 70 10.58 4.41 -11.57
N ASP A 71 11.63 3.68 -11.97
CA ASP A 71 12.53 4.16 -13.00
C ASP A 71 11.76 4.11 -14.32
N ASN A 72 11.21 5.25 -14.77
CA ASN A 72 10.75 5.36 -16.14
C ASN A 72 11.98 5.25 -17.05
N PRO A 73 12.17 4.16 -17.81
CA PRO A 73 13.21 4.12 -18.81
C PRO A 73 12.82 5.15 -19.87
N THR A 74 13.60 6.22 -20.00
CA THR A 74 13.58 7.10 -21.17
C THR A 74 13.97 6.35 -22.43
#